data_AF-A0AAV3JXN1-F1
#
_entry.id   AF-A0AAV3JXN1-F1
#
_cell.length_a   1.000
_cell.length_b   1.000
_cell.length_c   1.000
_cell.angle_alpha   90.00
_cell.angle_beta   90.00
_cell.angle_gamma   90.00
#
_symmetry.space_group_name_H-M   'P 1'
#
loop_
_entity.id
_entity.type
_entity.pdbx_description
1 polymer ?
#
loop_
_entity_poly.entity_id
_entity_poly.type
_entity_poly.pdbx_seq_one_letter_code
_entity_poly.pdbx_strand_id
1 'polypeptide(L)'
;MQLMKLIESDAQKLTNDLKHAFESNNLTNDSIKVDFDACKVYVYELKNGVMSENTRNIDERYLKDARVLVRRHLPAEYRLKPQSELKFENIDDRKRLVIDFESAKSKQLDLKNMSKKAGYQIHLMTDNVPISDNWETEKNSQYGDWYVLPKMAEPFGIFETPDLSDLKI
;
A
#
# COMPACT_ATOMS: atom_id res chain seq x y z
N MET A 1 16.21 -20.90 -40.05
CA MET A 1 16.34 -21.04 -38.58
C MET A 1 15.60 -19.89 -37.94
N GLN A 2 14.30 -20.06 -37.65
CA GLN A 2 13.46 -19.00 -37.11
C GLN A 2 13.82 -18.79 -35.63
N LEU A 3 14.25 -17.57 -35.28
CA LEU A 3 14.35 -17.12 -33.89
C LEU A 3 12.94 -17.20 -33.28
N MET A 4 12.69 -18.25 -32.51
CA MET A 4 11.58 -18.30 -31.57
C MET A 4 11.88 -17.25 -30.49
N LYS A 5 11.31 -16.05 -30.62
CA LYS A 5 11.22 -15.11 -29.50
C LYS A 5 10.39 -15.83 -28.43
N LEU A 6 11.04 -16.36 -27.40
CA LEU A 6 10.33 -16.83 -26.21
C LEU A 6 9.51 -15.65 -25.71
N ILE A 7 8.19 -15.79 -25.76
CA ILE A 7 7.28 -14.84 -25.12
C ILE A 7 7.55 -14.99 -23.63
N GLU A 8 8.18 -13.99 -23.04
CA GLU A 8 8.44 -13.94 -21.60
C GLU A 8 7.09 -13.91 -20.88
N SER A 9 6.88 -14.85 -19.95
CA SER A 9 5.67 -14.83 -19.13
C SER A 9 5.70 -13.62 -18.21
N ASP A 10 4.52 -13.09 -17.84
CA ASP A 10 4.42 -11.94 -16.93
C ASP A 10 5.16 -12.19 -15.61
N ALA A 11 5.19 -13.44 -15.14
CA ALA A 11 5.93 -13.86 -13.95
C ALA A 11 7.45 -13.78 -14.15
N GLN A 12 7.95 -14.19 -15.33
CA GLN A 12 9.37 -14.13 -15.64
C GLN A 12 9.84 -12.68 -15.79
N LYS A 13 9.04 -11.85 -16.45
CA LYS A 13 9.31 -10.42 -16.59
C LYS A 13 9.38 -9.74 -15.23
N LEU A 14 8.37 -9.93 -14.38
CA LEU A 14 8.36 -9.36 -13.03
C LEU A 14 9.52 -9.88 -12.18
N THR A 15 9.88 -11.16 -12.31
CA THR A 15 11.04 -11.73 -11.64
C THR A 15 12.33 -11.02 -12.05
N ASN A 16 12.52 -10.76 -13.34
CA ASN A 16 13.68 -10.07 -13.87
C ASN A 16 13.73 -8.59 -13.41
N ASP A 17 12.59 -7.89 -13.46
CA ASP A 17 12.46 -6.51 -12.99
C ASP A 17 12.81 -6.41 -11.49
N LEU A 18 12.29 -7.32 -10.67
CA LEU A 18 12.58 -7.37 -9.24
C LEU A 18 14.05 -7.69 -8.97
N LYS A 19 14.65 -8.63 -9.71
CA LYS A 19 16.06 -8.95 -9.55
C LYS A 19 16.95 -7.73 -9.78
N HIS A 20 16.72 -7.01 -10.87
CA HIS A 20 17.45 -5.77 -11.17
C HIS A 20 17.21 -4.69 -10.11
N ALA A 21 15.97 -4.53 -9.63
CA ALA A 21 15.64 -3.57 -8.59
C ALA A 21 16.34 -3.89 -7.26
N PHE A 22 16.40 -5.17 -6.87
CA PHE A 22 17.07 -5.59 -5.63
C PHE A 22 18.57 -5.37 -5.71
N GLU A 23 19.20 -5.74 -6.83
CA GLU A 23 20.62 -5.51 -7.09
C GLU A 23 20.97 -4.01 -7.02
N SER A 24 20.15 -3.15 -7.64
CA SER A 24 20.33 -1.69 -7.63
C SER A 24 20.19 -1.05 -6.24
N ASN A 25 19.52 -1.73 -5.29
CA ASN A 25 19.31 -1.24 -3.93
C ASN A 25 20.21 -1.97 -2.89
N ASN A 26 21.23 -2.71 -3.35
CA ASN A 26 22.13 -3.49 -2.49
C ASN A 26 21.39 -4.54 -1.62
N LEU A 27 20.24 -5.06 -2.10
CA LEU A 27 19.53 -6.15 -1.46
C LEU A 27 20.00 -7.47 -2.06
N THR A 28 20.95 -8.10 -1.39
CA THR A 28 21.58 -9.32 -1.90
C THR A 28 20.64 -10.52 -1.79
N ASN A 29 20.67 -11.37 -2.80
CA ASN A 29 19.85 -12.58 -2.93
C ASN A 29 20.53 -13.54 -3.94
N ASP A 30 20.28 -14.84 -3.83
CA ASP A 30 20.73 -15.84 -4.82
C ASP A 30 19.82 -15.80 -6.06
N SER A 31 18.51 -15.77 -5.82
CA SER A 31 17.49 -15.65 -6.85
C SER A 31 16.18 -15.10 -6.28
N ILE A 32 15.32 -14.63 -7.18
CA ILE A 32 13.94 -14.24 -6.88
C ILE A 32 13.03 -15.12 -7.75
N LYS A 33 11.87 -15.49 -7.21
CA LYS A 33 10.81 -16.15 -7.97
C LYS A 33 9.46 -15.54 -7.60
N VAL A 34 8.68 -15.20 -8.61
CA VAL A 34 7.28 -14.78 -8.43
C VAL A 34 6.35 -15.95 -8.76
N ASP A 35 5.37 -16.16 -7.89
CA ASP A 35 4.31 -17.16 -8.07
C ASP A 35 2.96 -16.47 -7.89
N PHE A 36 2.25 -16.26 -9.01
CA PHE A 36 0.93 -15.62 -9.00
C PHE A 36 -0.16 -16.55 -8.48
N ASP A 37 -0.05 -17.87 -8.68
CA ASP A 37 -1.03 -18.84 -8.21
C ASP A 37 -0.99 -18.95 -6.69
N ALA A 38 0.22 -18.99 -6.12
CA ALA A 38 0.42 -18.96 -4.67
C ALA A 38 0.33 -17.56 -4.06
N CYS A 39 0.27 -16.51 -4.89
CA CYS A 39 0.34 -15.10 -4.49
C CYS A 39 1.55 -14.77 -3.59
N LYS A 40 2.74 -15.26 -3.97
CA LYS A 40 3.98 -15.14 -3.20
C LYS A 40 5.14 -14.68 -4.05
N VAL A 41 5.97 -13.82 -3.47
CA VAL A 41 7.33 -13.55 -3.96
C VAL A 41 8.31 -14.26 -3.03
N TYR A 42 9.18 -15.07 -3.63
CA TYR A 42 10.23 -15.80 -2.94
C TYR A 42 11.57 -15.15 -3.20
N VAL A 43 12.31 -14.83 -2.14
CA VAL A 43 13.68 -14.31 -2.21
C VAL A 43 14.59 -15.35 -1.57
N TYR A 44 15.46 -15.96 -2.36
CA TYR A 44 16.35 -17.01 -1.90
C TYR A 44 17.60 -16.41 -1.26
N GLU A 45 17.94 -16.89 -0.07
CA GLU A 45 19.19 -16.53 0.59
C GLU A 45 20.41 -16.98 -0.22
N LEU A 46 21.48 -16.20 -0.13
CA LEU A 46 22.79 -16.59 -0.66
C LEU A 46 23.21 -17.92 -0.04
N LYS A 47 23.84 -18.79 -0.83
CA LYS A 47 24.43 -20.02 -0.28
C LYS A 47 25.48 -19.63 0.77
N ASN A 48 25.43 -20.29 1.92
CA ASN A 48 26.37 -20.10 3.03
C ASN A 48 27.82 -19.98 2.50
N GLY A 49 28.48 -18.86 2.76
CA GLY A 49 29.91 -18.65 2.44
C GLY A 49 30.25 -17.46 1.54
N VAL A 50 29.29 -16.79 0.91
CA VAL A 50 29.55 -15.60 0.07
C VAL A 50 28.96 -14.36 0.72
N MET A 51 29.53 -13.93 1.84
CA MET A 51 29.28 -12.59 2.38
C MET A 51 30.31 -11.66 1.73
N SER A 52 29.90 -10.88 0.72
CA SER A 52 30.71 -9.75 0.27
C SER A 52 30.59 -8.61 1.28
N GLU A 53 31.59 -7.74 1.43
CA GLU A 53 31.62 -6.71 2.49
C GLU A 53 30.39 -5.77 2.52
N ASN A 54 29.60 -5.72 1.45
CA ASN A 54 28.38 -4.91 1.33
C ASN A 54 27.07 -5.74 1.33
N THR A 55 27.13 -7.04 1.64
CA THR A 55 25.92 -7.89 1.72
C THR A 55 25.09 -7.55 2.96
N ARG A 56 23.83 -7.18 2.75
CA ARG A 56 22.86 -7.07 3.85
C ARG A 56 22.28 -8.44 4.16
N ASN A 57 22.37 -8.85 5.43
CA ASN A 57 21.65 -10.02 5.93
C ASN A 57 20.14 -9.82 5.77
N ILE A 58 19.39 -10.91 5.59
CA ILE A 58 17.92 -10.85 5.59
C ILE A 58 17.44 -10.60 7.02
N ASP A 59 17.22 -9.33 7.34
CA ASP A 59 16.68 -8.83 8.60
C ASP A 59 15.38 -8.03 8.37
N GLU A 60 14.82 -7.43 9.42
CA GLU A 60 13.60 -6.62 9.32
C GLU A 60 13.76 -5.39 8.41
N ARG A 61 14.98 -4.82 8.32
CA ARG A 61 15.27 -3.69 7.45
C ARG A 61 15.27 -4.13 6.00
N TYR A 62 15.88 -5.27 5.70
CA TYR A 62 15.83 -5.92 4.41
C TYR A 62 14.38 -6.15 3.98
N LEU A 63 13.54 -6.71 4.86
CA LEU A 63 12.13 -6.93 4.57
C LEU A 63 11.40 -5.62 4.22
N LYS A 64 11.65 -4.55 4.98
CA LYS A 64 11.03 -3.24 4.74
C LYS A 64 11.38 -2.72 3.34
N ASP A 65 12.65 -2.74 2.98
CA ASP A 65 13.14 -2.25 1.68
C ASP A 65 12.61 -3.16 0.54
N ALA A 66 12.71 -4.48 0.71
CA ALA A 66 12.21 -5.47 -0.23
C ALA A 66 10.71 -5.30 -0.50
N ARG A 67 9.89 -5.07 0.54
CA ARG A 67 8.44 -4.84 0.37
C ARG A 67 8.17 -3.56 -0.43
N VAL A 68 8.94 -2.49 -0.26
CA VAL A 68 8.79 -1.27 -1.07
C VAL A 68 9.08 -1.57 -2.54
N LEU A 69 10.17 -2.29 -2.82
CA LEU A 69 10.52 -2.66 -4.19
C LEU A 69 9.49 -3.59 -4.83
N VAL A 70 9.03 -4.61 -4.10
CA VAL A 70 7.98 -5.50 -4.58
C VAL A 70 6.71 -4.71 -4.86
N ARG A 71 6.27 -3.82 -3.96
CA ARG A 71 5.06 -3.01 -4.17
C ARG A 71 5.11 -2.17 -5.44
N ARG A 72 6.29 -1.64 -5.79
CA ARG A 72 6.50 -0.76 -6.94
C ARG A 72 6.42 -1.50 -8.27
N HIS A 73 6.85 -2.75 -8.32
CA HIS A 73 6.86 -3.55 -9.56
C HIS A 73 5.64 -4.47 -9.66
N LEU A 74 4.95 -4.74 -8.55
CA LEU A 74 3.75 -5.57 -8.55
C LEU A 74 2.65 -4.91 -9.41
N PRO A 75 1.98 -5.66 -10.32
CA PRO A 75 0.91 -5.12 -11.14
C PRO A 75 -0.23 -4.53 -10.30
N ALA A 76 -0.93 -3.54 -10.84
CA ALA A 76 -2.01 -2.83 -10.13
C ALA A 76 -3.17 -3.74 -9.71
N GLU A 77 -3.33 -4.89 -10.38
CA GLU A 77 -4.30 -5.93 -10.04
C GLU A 77 -3.96 -6.70 -8.78
N TYR A 78 -2.81 -6.46 -8.16
CA TYR A 78 -2.36 -7.10 -6.93
C TYR A 78 -1.95 -6.07 -5.89
N ARG A 79 -2.03 -6.46 -4.62
CA ARG A 79 -1.59 -5.67 -3.47
C ARG A 79 -0.82 -6.53 -2.49
N LEU A 80 0.21 -5.96 -1.87
CA LEU A 80 0.94 -6.62 -0.80
C LEU A 80 0.05 -6.82 0.42
N LYS A 81 0.17 -7.98 1.06
CA LYS A 81 -0.41 -8.17 2.38
C LYS A 81 0.41 -7.43 3.44
N PRO A 82 -0.23 -7.01 4.56
CA PRO A 82 0.50 -6.55 5.73
C PRO A 82 1.44 -7.65 6.24
N GLN A 83 2.71 -7.32 6.42
CA GLN A 83 3.73 -8.23 6.94
C GLN A 83 4.79 -7.41 7.69
N SER A 84 4.76 -7.51 9.02
CA SER A 84 5.75 -6.89 9.92
C SER A 84 6.94 -7.79 10.19
N GLU A 85 6.73 -9.11 10.12
CA GLU A 85 7.71 -10.11 10.52
C GLU A 85 8.29 -10.86 9.31
N LEU A 86 9.51 -11.36 9.48
CA LEU A 86 10.16 -12.23 8.51
C LEU A 86 9.44 -13.58 8.46
N LYS A 87 9.06 -13.99 7.25
CA LYS A 87 8.48 -15.31 7.00
C LYS A 87 9.43 -16.11 6.12
N PHE A 88 9.90 -17.24 6.63
CA PHE A 88 10.79 -18.10 5.88
C PHE A 88 10.11 -19.43 5.56
N GLU A 89 10.37 -19.93 4.35
CA GLU A 89 10.10 -21.31 3.98
C GLU A 89 11.44 -22.02 3.75
N ASN A 90 11.53 -23.26 4.22
CA ASN A 90 12.69 -24.12 3.97
C ASN A 90 12.43 -24.92 2.68
N ILE A 91 13.42 -24.92 1.78
CA ILE A 91 13.49 -25.80 0.62
C ILE A 91 14.83 -26.49 0.68
N ASP A 92 14.80 -27.81 0.87
CA ASP A 92 15.99 -28.63 1.05
C ASP A 92 16.91 -28.02 2.12
N ASP A 93 18.12 -27.60 1.73
CA ASP A 93 19.12 -26.99 2.60
C ASP A 93 19.10 -25.44 2.59
N ARG A 94 18.12 -24.81 1.95
CA ARG A 94 18.04 -23.36 1.81
C ARG A 94 16.79 -22.76 2.43
N LYS A 95 16.95 -21.52 2.91
CA LYS A 95 15.85 -20.68 3.35
C LYS A 95 15.51 -19.67 2.26
N ARG A 96 14.22 -19.40 2.12
CA ARG A 96 13.71 -18.32 1.28
C ARG A 96 12.78 -17.42 2.07
N LEU A 97 12.98 -16.13 1.97
CA LEU A 97 12.05 -15.13 2.48
C LEU A 97 10.80 -15.15 1.61
N VAL A 98 9.64 -15.14 2.26
CA VAL A 98 8.33 -15.09 1.63
C VAL A 98 7.71 -13.72 1.84
N ILE A 99 7.29 -13.10 0.74
CA ILE A 99 6.51 -11.85 0.74
C ILE A 99 5.15 -12.18 0.12
N ASP A 100 4.10 -12.08 0.96
CA ASP A 100 2.74 -12.40 0.53
C ASP A 100 2.07 -11.21 -0.17
N PHE A 101 1.33 -11.49 -1.25
CA PHE A 101 0.43 -10.55 -1.88
C PHE A 101 -0.96 -11.17 -2.06
N GLU A 102 -1.89 -10.41 -2.63
CA GLU A 102 -3.21 -10.87 -3.02
C GLU A 102 -3.73 -10.10 -4.21
N SER A 103 -4.69 -10.68 -4.92
CA SER A 103 -5.40 -9.97 -5.98
C SER A 103 -6.19 -8.80 -5.38
N ALA A 104 -5.91 -7.61 -5.91
CA ALA A 104 -6.63 -6.38 -5.68
C ALA A 104 -7.85 -6.24 -6.61
N LYS A 105 -8.08 -7.20 -7.54
CA LYS A 105 -9.41 -7.35 -8.16
C LYS A 105 -10.37 -7.50 -7.01
N SER A 106 -11.17 -6.44 -6.84
CA SER A 106 -12.19 -6.33 -5.82
C SER A 106 -12.81 -7.71 -5.63
N LYS A 107 -13.05 -8.12 -4.39
CA LYS A 107 -14.27 -8.87 -4.14
C LYS A 107 -15.38 -7.95 -4.67
N GLN A 108 -15.64 -7.98 -5.98
CA GLN A 108 -16.89 -7.55 -6.54
C GLN A 108 -17.85 -8.45 -5.80
N LEU A 109 -18.36 -7.91 -4.69
CA LEU A 109 -19.54 -8.39 -4.05
C LEU A 109 -20.49 -8.59 -5.21
N ASP A 110 -20.74 -9.85 -5.55
CA ASP A 110 -21.71 -10.18 -6.56
C ASP A 110 -23.05 -9.78 -5.94
N LEU A 111 -23.38 -8.49 -6.05
CA LEU A 111 -24.59 -7.88 -5.48
C LEU A 111 -25.82 -8.61 -6.00
N LYS A 112 -25.71 -9.26 -7.17
CA LYS A 112 -26.76 -10.13 -7.75
C LYS A 112 -27.04 -11.37 -6.89
N ASN A 113 -26.05 -11.86 -6.14
CA ASN A 113 -26.17 -13.05 -5.28
C ASN A 113 -26.43 -12.72 -3.80
N MET A 114 -26.12 -11.51 -3.34
CA MET A 114 -26.35 -11.10 -1.95
C MET A 114 -27.82 -10.72 -1.67
N SER A 115 -28.54 -10.18 -2.67
CA SER A 115 -29.97 -9.90 -2.57
C SER A 115 -30.84 -11.14 -2.31
N LYS A 116 -30.35 -12.35 -2.63
CA LYS A 116 -31.12 -13.60 -2.44
C LYS A 116 -30.94 -14.26 -1.07
N LYS A 117 -29.89 -13.94 -0.32
CA LYS A 117 -29.53 -14.71 0.89
C LYS A 117 -29.68 -13.99 2.22
N ALA A 118 -29.83 -12.68 2.23
CA ALA A 118 -30.09 -11.95 3.45
C ALA A 118 -31.15 -10.91 3.16
N GLY A 119 -32.27 -10.95 3.88
CA GLY A 119 -33.37 -9.99 3.79
C GLY A 119 -33.00 -8.56 4.22
N TYR A 120 -31.73 -8.18 4.08
CA TYR A 120 -31.26 -6.82 4.24
C TYR A 120 -31.35 -6.14 2.88
N GLN A 121 -32.46 -5.45 2.69
CA GLN A 121 -32.63 -4.54 1.57
C GLN A 121 -31.74 -3.33 1.81
N ILE A 122 -30.56 -3.32 1.19
CA ILE A 122 -29.73 -2.12 1.10
C ILE A 122 -30.52 -1.15 0.21
N HIS A 123 -31.08 -0.10 0.80
CA HIS A 123 -31.68 1.00 0.04
C HIS A 123 -30.58 1.69 -0.74
N LEU A 124 -30.45 1.35 -2.02
CA LEU A 124 -29.76 2.17 -2.99
C LEU A 124 -30.58 3.46 -3.11
N MET A 125 -30.05 4.59 -2.63
CA MET A 125 -30.64 5.89 -2.92
C MET A 125 -30.53 6.11 -4.44
N THR A 126 -31.66 6.01 -5.13
CA THR A 126 -31.79 6.30 -6.56
C THR A 126 -32.53 7.61 -6.73
N ASP A 127 -31.90 8.74 -6.44
CA ASP A 127 -32.58 10.03 -6.55
C ASP A 127 -31.83 10.96 -7.51
N ASN A 128 -32.17 10.86 -8.80
CA ASN A 128 -32.07 11.96 -9.77
C ASN A 128 -33.23 12.95 -9.52
N VAL A 129 -33.43 13.36 -8.28
CA VAL A 129 -34.33 14.46 -7.94
C VAL A 129 -33.44 15.62 -7.55
N PRO A 130 -33.52 16.78 -8.23
CA PRO A 130 -32.82 17.96 -7.77
C PRO A 130 -33.40 18.35 -6.40
N ILE A 131 -32.68 17.98 -5.35
CA ILE A 131 -32.93 18.45 -3.99
C ILE A 131 -32.52 19.92 -4.00
N SER A 132 -33.45 20.85 -3.78
CA SER A 132 -33.08 22.24 -3.54
C SER A 132 -32.40 22.30 -2.17
N ASP A 133 -31.15 22.75 -2.14
CA ASP A 133 -30.40 23.01 -0.91
C ASP A 133 -31.06 24.15 -0.13
N ASN A 134 -32.08 23.84 0.66
CA ASN A 134 -32.53 24.69 1.75
C ASN A 134 -31.68 24.36 2.98
N TRP A 135 -30.42 24.82 2.96
CA TRP A 135 -29.53 24.77 4.11
C TRP A 135 -29.84 25.86 5.14
N GLU A 136 -31.06 26.40 5.14
CA GLU A 136 -31.50 27.35 6.18
C GLU A 136 -31.44 26.66 7.55
N THR A 137 -30.47 27.15 8.33
CA THR A 137 -30.12 26.75 9.67
C THR A 137 -31.23 27.12 10.63
N GLU A 138 -32.27 26.30 10.71
CA GLU A 138 -33.22 26.39 11.82
C GLU A 138 -33.15 25.14 12.69
N LYS A 139 -32.61 25.37 13.90
CA LYS A 139 -32.72 24.54 15.12
C LYS A 139 -31.69 23.43 15.31
N ASN A 140 -30.41 23.79 15.27
CA ASN A 140 -29.43 23.22 16.19
C ASN A 140 -29.38 24.06 17.46
N SER A 141 -30.46 24.03 18.25
CA SER A 141 -30.52 24.64 19.58
C SER A 141 -30.55 23.53 20.62
N GLN A 142 -29.40 22.93 20.89
CA GLN A 142 -29.00 22.38 22.19
C GLN A 142 -27.78 21.48 22.00
N TYR A 143 -26.81 21.62 22.91
CA TYR A 143 -25.53 20.91 23.01
C TYR A 143 -24.33 21.57 22.32
N GLY A 144 -23.78 22.58 23.01
CA GLY A 144 -22.44 22.47 23.60
C GLY A 144 -21.23 22.79 22.72
N ASP A 145 -20.89 24.08 22.63
CA ASP A 145 -19.54 24.67 22.75
C ASP A 145 -18.32 23.95 22.14
N TRP A 146 -18.40 23.41 20.92
CA TRP A 146 -17.20 23.02 20.18
C TRP A 146 -17.26 23.45 18.71
N TYR A 147 -16.28 24.30 18.36
CA TYR A 147 -15.93 24.87 17.05
C TYR A 147 -16.98 25.75 16.36
N VAL A 148 -17.00 27.04 16.72
CA VAL A 148 -17.52 28.09 15.82
C VAL A 148 -16.42 28.41 14.81
N LEU A 149 -16.69 28.18 13.52
CA LEU A 149 -15.86 28.68 12.44
C LEU A 149 -15.96 30.21 12.38
N PRO A 150 -14.84 30.96 12.37
CA PRO A 150 -14.87 32.41 12.26
C PRO A 150 -15.46 32.81 10.90
N LYS A 151 -16.33 33.83 10.91
CA LYS A 151 -16.94 34.37 9.69
C LYS A 151 -15.86 35.08 8.87
N MET A 152 -15.57 34.57 7.68
CA MET A 152 -14.54 35.07 6.75
C MET A 152 -14.81 36.48 6.16
N ALA A 153 -15.82 37.19 6.68
CA ALA A 153 -16.23 38.52 6.21
C ALA A 153 -15.71 39.67 7.08
N GLU A 154 -15.00 39.37 8.17
CA GLU A 154 -14.32 40.38 8.99
C GLU A 154 -12.85 40.49 8.55
N PRO A 155 -12.28 41.70 8.42
CA PRO A 155 -10.85 41.85 8.18
C PRO A 155 -10.09 41.25 9.36
N PHE A 156 -9.20 40.29 9.07
CA PHE A 156 -8.35 39.68 10.07
C PHE A 156 -7.40 40.74 10.65
N GLY A 157 -7.37 40.86 11.98
CA GLY A 157 -6.33 41.61 12.66
C GLY A 157 -4.98 40.94 12.36
N ILE A 158 -4.10 41.65 11.67
CA ILE A 158 -2.69 41.26 11.58
C ILE A 158 -2.17 41.30 13.01
N PHE A 159 -1.54 40.22 13.48
CA PHE A 159 -0.93 40.20 14.82
C PHE A 159 -0.07 41.44 14.99
N GLU A 160 -0.38 42.28 15.99
CA GLU A 160 0.49 43.37 16.37
C GLU A 160 1.84 42.76 16.74
N THR A 161 2.91 43.20 16.07
CA THR A 161 4.28 42.85 16.46
C THR A 161 4.45 43.26 17.92
N PRO A 162 4.85 42.34 18.82
CA PRO A 162 5.03 42.69 20.22
C PRO A 162 6.09 43.80 20.33
N ASP A 163 5.75 44.86 21.04
CA ASP A 163 6.67 45.95 21.34
C ASP A 163 7.78 45.42 22.27
N LEU A 164 9.02 45.42 21.77
CA LEU A 164 10.19 44.89 22.48
C LEU A 164 10.82 45.94 23.41
N SER A 165 10.19 47.10 23.59
CA SER A 165 10.67 48.19 24.45
C SER A 165 10.84 47.79 25.92
N ASP A 166 10.08 46.80 26.39
CA ASP A 166 10.09 46.34 27.79
C ASP A 166 10.95 45.08 28.04
N LEU A 167 11.75 44.63 27.06
CA LEU A 167 12.75 43.60 27.30
C LEU A 167 13.91 44.17 28.13
N LYS A 168 13.87 43.95 29.45
CA LYS A 168 15.06 44.07 30.30
C LYS A 168 16.03 42.94 29.99
N ILE A 169 17.21 43.30 29.48
CA ILE A 169 18.39 42.43 29.34
C ILE A 169 19.09 42.32 30.69
#